data_AF-A0A971A7E2-F1
#
_entry.id   AF-A0A971A7E2-F1
#
_cell.length_a   1.000
_cell.length_b   1.000
_cell.length_c   1.000
_cell.angle_alpha   90.00
_cell.angle_beta   90.00
_cell.angle_gamma   90.00
#
_symmetry.space_group_name_H-M   'P 1'
#
loop_
_entity.id
_entity.type
_entity.pdbx_description
1 polymer ?
#
loop_
_entity_poly.entity_id
_entity_poly.type
_entity_poly.pdbx_seq_one_letter_code
_entity_poly.pdbx_strand_id
1 'polypeptide(L)'
;MKKTIPFIAFAMVLSAVFIGCKKDEPNKPASDWFIDASVENGASFNSEIDSAYLYVGDVVKGFHIVGRAKYNGGNFQINPSATVPAKYLSDEEMRGEGLTLSDPSAKVALAFLAGSKNNNPNLAIVNHKSGEVSTNDFAGGVIMYVYADRDVKITGTSTETEEDEEEGLIINIVSNFDLNLKKGWNKTIRYYSNITNIGFDVELKSTNDVPAGYTWSVVEANWHPDKP
;
A
#
# COMPACT_ATOMS: atom_id res chain seq x y z
N MET A 1 -27.27 -24.47 9.62
CA MET A 1 -27.14 -23.00 9.54
C MET A 1 -25.67 -22.63 9.64
N LYS A 2 -25.10 -21.96 8.63
CA LYS A 2 -23.77 -21.35 8.75
C LYS A 2 -23.91 -20.09 9.61
N LYS A 3 -23.03 -19.90 10.59
CA LYS A 3 -22.90 -18.61 11.30
C LYS A 3 -21.79 -17.81 10.63
N THR A 4 -22.15 -16.80 9.86
CA THR A 4 -21.26 -15.67 9.59
C THR A 4 -21.08 -14.91 10.90
N ILE A 5 -19.84 -14.62 11.25
CA ILE A 5 -19.48 -13.75 12.37
C ILE A 5 -18.48 -12.75 11.80
N PRO A 6 -18.75 -11.43 11.80
CA PRO A 6 -17.74 -10.44 11.48
C PRO A 6 -16.72 -10.44 12.63
N PHE A 7 -15.52 -10.96 12.39
CA PHE A 7 -14.56 -11.26 13.45
C PHE A 7 -13.15 -10.84 13.04
N ILE A 8 -12.76 -9.63 13.45
CA ILE A 8 -11.38 -9.15 13.40
C ILE A 8 -10.74 -9.51 14.74
N ALA A 9 -10.02 -10.63 14.80
CA ALA A 9 -9.21 -11.00 15.96
C ALA A 9 -8.08 -11.97 15.56
N PHE A 10 -6.85 -11.67 15.95
CA PHE A 10 -5.66 -12.51 15.73
C PHE A 10 -4.82 -12.59 17.01
N ALA A 11 -4.37 -13.78 17.42
CA ALA A 11 -3.61 -13.93 18.67
C ALA A 11 -2.71 -15.18 18.73
N MET A 12 -1.38 -14.96 18.75
CA MET A 12 -0.27 -15.69 19.43
C MET A 12 -0.11 -17.22 19.23
N VAL A 13 1.08 -17.84 19.21
CA VAL A 13 2.24 -17.74 20.14
C VAL A 13 3.58 -18.12 19.43
N LEU A 14 4.71 -17.58 19.94
CA LEU A 14 6.14 -17.96 19.78
C LEU A 14 6.44 -19.46 19.50
N SER A 15 7.55 -19.91 18.87
CA SER A 15 8.83 -19.32 18.39
C SER A 15 9.50 -20.34 17.40
N ALA A 16 10.75 -20.29 16.88
CA ALA A 16 11.99 -19.58 17.23
C ALA A 16 12.95 -19.38 16.00
N VAL A 17 14.27 -19.26 16.23
CA VAL A 17 15.32 -18.79 15.30
C VAL A 17 16.18 -19.93 14.71
N PHE A 18 16.64 -19.81 13.45
CA PHE A 18 18.02 -20.15 13.04
C PHE A 18 18.48 -19.36 11.79
N ILE A 19 19.79 -19.04 11.74
CA ILE A 19 20.44 -18.14 10.78
C ILE A 19 21.13 -18.94 9.65
N GLY A 20 21.12 -18.44 8.41
CA GLY A 20 21.90 -18.99 7.28
C GLY A 20 22.40 -17.90 6.33
N CYS A 21 23.71 -17.89 6.04
CA CYS A 21 24.40 -16.77 5.40
C CYS A 21 24.22 -16.64 3.87
N LYS A 22 24.49 -15.42 3.38
CA LYS A 22 24.38 -14.91 2.01
C LYS A 22 25.18 -15.66 0.92
N LYS A 23 24.76 -15.42 -0.33
CA LYS A 23 25.65 -15.12 -1.46
C LYS A 23 25.11 -13.89 -2.21
N ASP A 24 25.95 -12.90 -2.49
CA ASP A 24 25.55 -11.68 -3.23
C ASP A 24 25.72 -11.87 -4.76
N GLU A 25 24.82 -11.27 -5.55
CA GLU A 25 24.93 -11.16 -7.02
C GLU A 25 24.94 -9.67 -7.47
N PRO A 26 25.54 -9.33 -8.63
CA PRO A 26 25.86 -7.96 -9.01
C PRO A 26 24.72 -7.22 -9.76
N ASN A 27 24.90 -5.89 -9.90
CA ASN A 27 24.00 -4.91 -10.53
C ASN A 27 22.71 -4.58 -9.76
N LYS A 28 22.85 -3.97 -8.57
CA LYS A 28 21.89 -2.96 -8.13
C LYS A 28 22.28 -1.58 -8.67
N PRO A 29 21.40 -0.84 -9.38
CA PRO A 29 21.41 0.61 -9.23
C PRO A 29 20.98 0.90 -7.78
N ALA A 30 21.95 1.24 -6.93
CA ALA A 30 21.68 1.51 -5.52
C ALA A 30 20.98 2.88 -5.38
N SER A 31 19.65 2.89 -5.47
CA SER A 31 18.92 3.56 -4.41
C SER A 31 19.07 2.68 -3.17
N ASP A 32 19.50 3.25 -2.03
CA ASP A 32 19.53 2.54 -0.74
C ASP A 32 18.11 2.15 -0.24
N TRP A 33 17.09 2.58 -0.97
CA TRP A 33 15.70 2.27 -0.73
C TRP A 33 15.33 0.84 -1.17
N PHE A 34 14.73 0.09 -0.25
CA PHE A 34 14.15 -1.23 -0.50
C PHE A 34 12.91 -1.44 0.36
N ILE A 35 12.06 -2.36 -0.07
CA ILE A 35 10.99 -2.94 0.76
C ILE A 35 11.54 -4.24 1.34
N ASP A 36 11.52 -4.37 2.65
CA ASP A 36 11.79 -5.61 3.37
C ASP A 36 10.53 -6.04 4.10
N ALA A 37 10.18 -7.31 3.94
CA ALA A 37 8.89 -7.85 4.35
C ALA A 37 9.03 -9.25 4.92
N SER A 38 8.33 -9.47 6.03
CA SER A 38 8.17 -10.77 6.70
C SER A 38 6.68 -10.93 6.98
N VAL A 39 5.99 -11.58 6.05
CA VAL A 39 4.53 -11.77 6.03
C VAL A 39 4.09 -12.73 7.14
N GLU A 40 3.09 -12.33 7.91
CA GLU A 40 2.47 -13.15 8.95
C GLU A 40 1.86 -14.43 8.36
N ASN A 41 2.20 -15.57 8.95
CA ASN A 41 1.94 -16.91 8.41
C ASN A 41 2.43 -17.13 6.97
N GLY A 42 3.31 -16.28 6.43
CA GLY A 42 3.59 -16.19 5.00
C GLY A 42 4.01 -17.49 4.31
N ALA A 43 4.55 -18.46 5.05
CA ALA A 43 4.86 -19.79 4.56
C ALA A 43 3.63 -20.62 4.10
N SER A 44 2.41 -20.35 4.60
CA SER A 44 1.19 -21.00 4.12
C SER A 44 0.89 -20.67 2.65
N PHE A 45 1.31 -19.50 2.19
CA PHE A 45 1.07 -19.03 0.82
C PHE A 45 2.14 -19.48 -0.19
N ASN A 46 3.15 -20.29 0.20
CA ASN A 46 4.19 -20.76 -0.74
C ASN A 46 3.65 -21.59 -1.92
N SER A 47 2.47 -22.21 -1.77
CA SER A 47 1.72 -22.86 -2.87
C SER A 47 1.27 -21.85 -3.93
N GLU A 48 0.88 -20.65 -3.50
CA GLU A 48 0.17 -19.63 -4.29
C GLU A 48 1.04 -18.41 -4.65
N ILE A 49 2.18 -18.24 -3.98
CA ILE A 49 3.13 -17.15 -4.19
C ILE A 49 4.52 -17.75 -4.35
N ASP A 50 5.15 -17.50 -5.50
CA ASP A 50 6.59 -17.71 -5.71
C ASP A 50 7.38 -16.38 -5.81
N SER A 51 6.67 -15.29 -6.13
CA SER A 51 7.26 -13.98 -6.39
C SER A 51 6.40 -12.87 -5.78
N ALA A 52 7.05 -11.88 -5.18
CA ALA A 52 6.44 -10.62 -4.76
C ALA A 52 6.82 -9.52 -5.77
N TYR A 53 5.83 -8.74 -6.18
CA TYR A 53 5.94 -7.70 -7.21
C TYR A 53 5.48 -6.35 -6.68
N LEU A 54 6.23 -5.29 -7.00
CA LEU A 54 5.83 -3.90 -6.80
C LEU A 54 5.39 -3.33 -8.16
N TYR A 55 4.14 -2.89 -8.23
CA TYR A 55 3.50 -2.33 -9.42
C TYR A 55 3.25 -0.83 -9.25
N VAL A 56 3.30 -0.09 -10.35
CA VAL A 56 2.71 1.25 -10.52
C VAL A 56 1.68 1.23 -11.64
N GLY A 57 0.76 2.19 -11.63
CA GLY A 57 -0.28 2.36 -12.64
C GLY A 57 -1.67 2.04 -12.13
N ASP A 58 -2.63 2.09 -13.05
CA ASP A 58 -4.07 1.96 -12.81
C ASP A 58 -4.73 1.25 -14.02
N VAL A 59 -6.04 1.05 -13.97
CA VAL A 59 -6.81 0.37 -15.03
C VAL A 59 -6.78 1.09 -16.39
N VAL A 60 -6.56 2.41 -16.42
CA VAL A 60 -6.53 3.23 -17.65
C VAL A 60 -5.14 3.25 -18.28
N LYS A 61 -4.09 3.41 -17.46
CA LYS A 61 -2.67 3.45 -17.87
C LYS A 61 -2.08 2.04 -18.07
N GLY A 62 -2.78 1.02 -17.59
CA GLY A 62 -2.26 -0.32 -17.34
C GLY A 62 -1.24 -0.35 -16.21
N PHE A 63 -0.68 -1.52 -15.93
CA PHE A 63 0.21 -1.74 -14.79
C PHE A 63 1.65 -2.03 -15.23
N HIS A 64 2.62 -1.66 -14.39
CA HIS A 64 4.04 -1.86 -14.68
C HIS A 64 4.83 -2.29 -13.45
N ILE A 65 5.58 -3.38 -13.60
CA ILE A 65 6.47 -3.92 -12.57
C ILE A 65 7.68 -2.99 -12.45
N VAL A 66 7.76 -2.28 -11.33
CA VAL A 66 8.92 -1.46 -10.97
C VAL A 66 9.89 -2.20 -10.06
N GLY A 67 9.47 -3.26 -9.38
CA GLY A 67 10.33 -4.10 -8.54
C GLY A 67 9.81 -5.53 -8.43
N ARG A 68 10.72 -6.49 -8.22
CA ARG A 68 10.37 -7.90 -7.99
C ARG A 68 11.33 -8.56 -7.02
N ALA A 69 10.85 -9.57 -6.30
CA ALA A 69 11.66 -10.42 -5.42
C ALA A 69 11.09 -11.84 -5.39
N LYS A 70 11.96 -12.83 -5.14
CA LYS A 70 11.50 -14.18 -4.80
C LYS A 70 10.79 -14.14 -3.44
N TYR A 71 9.62 -14.75 -3.36
CA TYR A 71 8.92 -15.00 -2.11
C TYR A 71 9.47 -16.28 -1.47
N ASN A 72 9.90 -16.21 -0.21
CA ASN A 72 10.50 -17.35 0.48
C ASN A 72 9.94 -17.49 1.90
N GLY A 73 8.87 -18.27 2.05
CA GLY A 73 8.29 -18.56 3.36
C GLY A 73 7.75 -17.32 4.09
N GLY A 74 7.17 -16.37 3.35
CA GLY A 74 6.73 -15.08 3.87
C GLY A 74 7.75 -13.95 3.74
N ASN A 75 9.02 -14.26 3.46
CA ASN A 75 10.09 -13.25 3.43
C ASN A 75 10.42 -12.83 1.99
N PHE A 76 10.56 -11.53 1.75
CA PHE A 76 11.05 -10.99 0.49
C PHE A 76 11.67 -9.60 0.67
N GLN A 77 12.68 -9.28 -0.17
CA GLN A 77 13.27 -7.94 -0.24
C GLN A 77 13.20 -7.41 -1.68
N ILE A 78 12.30 -6.44 -1.94
CA ILE A 78 12.18 -5.79 -3.25
C ILE A 78 13.09 -4.56 -3.29
N ASN A 79 13.94 -4.50 -4.29
CA ASN A 79 14.67 -3.29 -4.68
C ASN A 79 13.96 -2.75 -5.93
N PRO A 80 13.22 -1.63 -5.85
CA PRO A 80 12.59 -1.06 -7.03
C PRO A 80 13.60 -0.48 -8.01
N SER A 81 13.12 -0.22 -9.21
CA SER A 81 13.79 0.60 -10.21
C SER A 81 13.96 2.03 -9.67
N ALA A 82 15.14 2.62 -9.88
CA ALA A 82 15.45 3.98 -9.43
C ALA A 82 14.58 5.09 -10.09
N THR A 83 13.84 4.74 -11.15
CA THR A 83 12.92 5.63 -11.86
C THR A 83 11.62 4.91 -12.19
N VAL A 84 10.52 5.66 -12.17
CA VAL A 84 9.21 5.25 -12.69
C VAL A 84 9.05 5.82 -14.11
N PRO A 85 8.57 5.05 -15.11
CA PRO A 85 8.34 5.58 -16.45
C PRO A 85 7.33 6.73 -16.44
N ALA A 86 7.60 7.79 -17.19
CA ALA A 86 6.84 9.05 -17.13
C ALA A 86 5.33 8.90 -17.39
N LYS A 87 4.87 7.87 -18.13
CA LYS A 87 3.44 7.61 -18.35
C LYS A 87 2.68 7.12 -17.11
N TYR A 88 3.39 6.73 -16.05
CA TYR A 88 2.83 6.36 -14.74
C TYR A 88 3.04 7.44 -13.68
N LEU A 89 3.71 8.54 -14.02
CA LEU A 89 3.82 9.70 -13.16
C LEU A 89 2.58 10.59 -13.38
N SER A 90 1.75 10.70 -12.37
CA SER A 90 0.53 11.49 -12.40
C SER A 90 0.76 12.91 -11.90
N ASP A 91 0.10 13.84 -12.59
CA ASP A 91 -0.09 15.22 -12.16
C ASP A 91 -1.33 15.36 -11.26
N GLU A 92 -2.25 14.39 -11.29
CA GLU A 92 -3.61 14.52 -10.73
C GLU A 92 -3.75 13.78 -9.39
N GLU A 93 -3.08 12.63 -9.21
CA GLU A 93 -3.19 11.73 -8.03
C GLU A 93 -2.91 12.41 -6.68
N MET A 94 -2.27 13.59 -6.68
CA MET A 94 -2.02 14.41 -5.48
C MET A 94 -2.35 15.90 -5.69
N ARG A 95 -3.03 16.29 -6.78
CA ARG A 95 -3.50 17.67 -7.03
C ARG A 95 -5.03 17.78 -6.99
N GLY A 96 -5.68 16.92 -6.20
CA GLY A 96 -7.10 17.06 -5.87
C GLY A 96 -7.42 18.43 -5.27
N GLU A 97 -8.68 18.84 -5.38
CA GLU A 97 -9.13 20.12 -4.84
C GLU A 97 -8.84 20.22 -3.34
N GLY A 98 -8.36 21.38 -2.89
CA GLY A 98 -7.94 21.60 -1.50
C GLY A 98 -6.51 21.13 -1.15
N LEU A 99 -5.77 20.51 -2.08
CA LEU A 99 -4.36 20.16 -1.89
C LEU A 99 -3.39 21.24 -2.40
N THR A 100 -2.31 21.46 -1.66
CA THR A 100 -1.23 22.40 -1.99
C THR A 100 0.10 21.67 -2.10
N LEU A 101 0.85 21.93 -3.18
CA LEU A 101 2.19 21.39 -3.43
C LEU A 101 3.24 22.50 -3.29
N SER A 102 4.39 22.19 -2.68
CA SER A 102 5.53 23.12 -2.62
C SER A 102 6.22 23.34 -3.97
N ASP A 103 6.16 22.34 -4.86
CA ASP A 103 6.50 22.45 -6.28
C ASP A 103 5.28 22.00 -7.09
N PRO A 104 4.50 22.92 -7.69
CA PRO A 104 3.33 22.60 -8.50
C PRO A 104 3.62 21.75 -9.75
N SER A 105 4.89 21.58 -10.14
CA SER A 105 5.31 20.75 -11.27
C SER A 105 5.86 19.38 -10.86
N ALA A 106 5.85 19.06 -9.55
CA ALA A 106 6.12 17.71 -9.07
C ALA A 106 5.10 16.71 -9.60
N LYS A 107 5.57 15.47 -9.82
CA LYS A 107 4.75 14.33 -10.22
C LYS A 107 5.03 13.14 -9.31
N VAL A 108 4.00 12.34 -9.05
CA VAL A 108 4.11 11.15 -8.22
C VAL A 108 3.59 9.90 -8.93
N ALA A 109 3.89 8.73 -8.37
CA ALA A 109 3.18 7.49 -8.68
C ALA A 109 2.93 6.73 -7.38
N LEU A 110 1.69 6.32 -7.14
CA LEU A 110 1.37 5.32 -6.13
C LEU A 110 1.83 3.93 -6.60
N ALA A 111 2.33 3.12 -5.68
CA ALA A 111 2.72 1.74 -5.91
C ALA A 111 2.10 0.78 -4.91
N PHE A 112 1.71 -0.39 -5.40
CA PHE A 112 1.09 -1.47 -4.63
C PHE A 112 1.86 -2.78 -4.81
N LEU A 113 1.69 -3.68 -3.83
CA LEU A 113 2.39 -4.96 -3.77
C LEU A 113 1.43 -6.12 -4.03
N ALA A 114 1.84 -7.05 -4.88
CA ALA A 114 1.10 -8.27 -5.14
C ALA A 114 2.00 -9.51 -5.04
N GLY A 115 1.43 -10.58 -4.48
CA GLY A 115 1.92 -11.93 -4.60
C GLY A 115 1.47 -12.55 -5.92
N SER A 116 2.30 -13.42 -6.48
CA SER A 116 2.07 -14.06 -7.76
C SER A 116 2.59 -15.50 -7.80
N LYS A 117 1.86 -16.35 -8.52
CA LYS A 117 2.33 -17.65 -9.01
C LYS A 117 2.59 -17.61 -10.50
N ASN A 118 3.73 -18.12 -10.96
CA ASN A 118 4.04 -18.25 -12.39
C ASN A 118 3.84 -16.95 -13.21
N ASN A 119 4.08 -15.78 -12.58
CA ASN A 119 3.82 -14.44 -13.12
C ASN A 119 2.34 -14.03 -13.30
N ASN A 120 1.38 -14.79 -12.77
CA ASN A 120 -0.01 -14.36 -12.62
C ASN A 120 -0.18 -13.73 -11.22
N PRO A 121 -0.44 -12.42 -11.08
CA PRO A 121 -0.69 -11.77 -9.79
C PRO A 121 -2.14 -12.02 -9.33
N ASN A 122 -2.30 -12.64 -8.17
CA ASN A 122 -3.59 -13.12 -7.68
C ASN A 122 -3.91 -12.71 -6.23
N LEU A 123 -2.93 -12.19 -5.49
CA LEU A 123 -3.05 -11.88 -4.07
C LEU A 123 -2.40 -10.53 -3.78
N ALA A 124 -3.02 -9.69 -2.95
CA ALA A 124 -2.39 -8.45 -2.51
C ALA A 124 -1.51 -8.72 -1.28
N ILE A 125 -0.36 -8.06 -1.19
CA ILE A 125 0.51 -8.11 -0.01
C ILE A 125 0.48 -6.73 0.63
N VAL A 126 -0.15 -6.61 1.78
CA VAL A 126 -0.37 -5.33 2.46
C VAL A 126 0.45 -5.27 3.74
N ASN A 127 1.01 -4.08 4.04
CA ASN A 127 1.58 -3.81 5.35
C ASN A 127 0.63 -2.85 6.06
N HIS A 128 -0.02 -3.32 7.11
CA HIS A 128 -1.19 -2.68 7.69
C HIS A 128 -1.18 -2.84 9.21
N LYS A 129 -1.98 -2.01 9.87
CA LYS A 129 -2.30 -2.17 11.28
C LYS A 129 -3.80 -2.08 11.42
N SER A 130 -4.42 -3.18 11.86
CA SER A 130 -5.80 -3.15 12.31
C SER A 130 -5.91 -2.36 13.60
N GLY A 131 -6.87 -1.47 13.67
CA GLY A 131 -7.27 -0.78 14.88
C GLY A 131 -8.78 -0.80 15.02
N GLU A 132 -9.29 -0.75 16.25
CA GLU A 132 -10.70 -0.48 16.47
C GLU A 132 -10.99 0.95 16.00
N VAL A 133 -11.89 1.10 15.03
CA VAL A 133 -12.30 2.42 14.52
C VAL A 133 -13.10 3.12 15.62
N SER A 134 -12.40 3.88 16.46
CA SER A 134 -12.97 4.77 17.47
C SER A 134 -13.38 6.09 16.80
N THR A 135 -14.35 6.80 17.38
CA THR A 135 -14.87 8.04 16.78
C THR A 135 -13.89 9.22 16.79
N ASN A 136 -12.72 9.08 17.42
CA ASN A 136 -11.72 10.14 17.54
C ASN A 136 -10.25 9.67 17.37
N ASP A 137 -9.99 8.36 17.17
CA ASP A 137 -8.62 7.83 17.08
C ASP A 137 -8.32 7.18 15.72
N PHE A 138 -7.21 7.59 15.10
CA PHE A 138 -6.57 6.90 13.98
C PHE A 138 -5.87 5.62 14.46
N ALA A 139 -6.65 4.62 14.88
CA ALA A 139 -6.12 3.39 15.48
C ALA A 139 -5.46 2.45 14.45
N GLY A 140 -5.83 2.55 13.17
CA GLY A 140 -5.37 1.69 12.09
C GLY A 140 -4.97 2.43 10.81
N GLY A 141 -4.35 1.71 9.88
CA GLY A 141 -3.83 2.28 8.64
C GLY A 141 -3.16 1.25 7.73
N VAL A 142 -2.73 1.71 6.55
CA VAL A 142 -1.94 0.95 5.58
C VAL A 142 -0.68 1.72 5.18
N ILE A 143 0.42 1.00 4.99
CA ILE A 143 1.66 1.55 4.43
C ILE A 143 1.55 1.57 2.91
N MET A 144 1.75 2.75 2.33
CA MET A 144 1.75 2.99 0.90
C MET A 144 3.15 3.36 0.41
N TYR A 145 3.47 2.97 -0.81
CA TYR A 145 4.76 3.25 -1.44
C TYR A 145 4.55 4.28 -2.55
N VAL A 146 5.25 5.41 -2.46
CA VAL A 146 5.05 6.54 -3.38
C VAL A 146 6.38 6.93 -4.00
N TYR A 147 6.45 6.96 -5.32
CA TYR A 147 7.56 7.57 -6.04
C TYR A 147 7.27 9.06 -6.25
N ALA A 148 8.29 9.92 -6.07
CA ALA A 148 8.22 11.33 -6.46
C ALA A 148 9.38 11.68 -7.41
N ASP A 149 9.11 12.43 -8.48
CA ASP A 149 10.15 12.82 -9.46
C ASP A 149 11.17 13.85 -8.92
N ARG A 150 10.82 14.48 -7.79
CA ARG A 150 11.58 15.49 -7.04
C ARG A 150 11.17 15.53 -5.56
N ASP A 151 11.86 16.36 -4.78
CA ASP A 151 11.44 16.71 -3.42
C ASP A 151 10.18 17.59 -3.47
N VAL A 152 9.11 17.19 -2.77
CA VAL A 152 7.85 17.94 -2.72
C VAL A 152 7.16 17.77 -1.36
N LYS A 153 6.64 18.87 -0.81
CA LYS A 153 5.66 18.84 0.28
C LYS A 153 4.25 18.91 -0.29
N ILE A 154 3.35 18.05 0.20
CA ILE A 154 1.93 18.02 -0.13
C ILE A 154 1.15 18.22 1.17
N THR A 155 0.34 19.27 1.24
CA THR A 155 -0.49 19.60 2.41
C THR A 155 -1.88 20.01 2.01
N GLY A 156 -2.88 19.65 2.82
CA GLY A 156 -4.24 20.13 2.66
C GLY A 156 -5.28 19.06 2.96
N THR A 157 -6.51 19.33 2.55
CA THR A 157 -7.65 18.43 2.72
C THR A 157 -8.36 18.31 1.39
N SER A 158 -8.47 17.08 0.88
CA SER A 158 -9.31 16.75 -0.27
C SER A 158 -10.62 16.15 0.24
N THR A 159 -11.73 16.45 -0.42
CA THR A 159 -13.02 15.80 -0.15
C THR A 159 -13.52 15.16 -1.44
N GLU A 160 -13.88 13.89 -1.33
CA GLU A 160 -14.48 13.09 -2.40
C GLU A 160 -15.82 12.55 -1.91
N THR A 161 -16.78 12.40 -2.81
CA THR A 161 -18.09 11.82 -2.52
C THR A 161 -18.31 10.67 -3.47
N GLU A 162 -18.37 9.45 -2.92
CA GLU A 162 -18.74 8.24 -3.65
C GLU A 162 -20.22 7.93 -3.39
N GLU A 163 -20.95 7.53 -4.44
CA GLU A 163 -22.32 7.05 -4.34
C GLU A 163 -22.34 5.56 -4.71
N ASP A 164 -22.70 4.70 -3.75
CA ASP A 164 -22.99 3.30 -4.01
C ASP A 164 -24.38 3.23 -4.67
N GLU A 165 -24.41 3.07 -5.99
CA GLU A 165 -25.66 2.99 -6.76
C GLU A 165 -26.52 1.76 -6.42
N GLU A 166 -25.95 0.68 -5.84
CA GLU A 166 -26.69 -0.53 -5.47
C GLU A 166 -27.36 -0.41 -4.10
N GLU A 167 -26.68 0.17 -3.11
CA GLU A 167 -27.21 0.37 -1.75
C GLU A 167 -27.82 1.77 -1.51
N GLY A 168 -27.63 2.73 -2.42
CA GLY A 168 -28.08 4.11 -2.28
C GLY A 168 -27.33 4.88 -1.19
N LEU A 169 -26.08 4.48 -0.91
CA LEU A 169 -25.26 5.05 0.15
C LEU A 169 -24.36 6.16 -0.40
N ILE A 170 -24.44 7.33 0.22
CA ILE A 170 -23.49 8.42 -0.03
C ILE A 170 -22.37 8.31 1.02
N ILE A 171 -21.14 8.20 0.54
CA ILE A 171 -19.91 8.09 1.33
C ILE A 171 -19.10 9.37 1.10
N ASN A 172 -18.79 10.13 2.15
CA ASN A 172 -17.89 11.28 2.05
C ASN A 172 -16.51 10.88 2.56
N ILE A 173 -15.50 11.04 1.72
CA ILE A 173 -14.12 10.70 2.04
C ILE A 173 -13.34 12.00 2.23
N VAL A 174 -12.99 12.31 3.47
CA VAL A 174 -12.20 13.50 3.84
C VAL A 174 -10.75 13.09 4.04
N SER A 175 -9.90 13.41 3.05
CA SER A 175 -8.49 13.03 3.05
C SER A 175 -7.58 14.19 3.44
N ASN A 176 -7.01 14.12 4.64
CA ASN A 176 -6.01 15.03 5.17
C ASN A 176 -4.59 14.59 4.81
N PHE A 177 -3.80 15.49 4.23
CA PHE A 177 -2.42 15.23 3.79
C PHE A 177 -1.42 16.14 4.51
N ASP A 178 -0.33 15.54 5.02
CA ASP A 178 0.91 16.23 5.41
C ASP A 178 2.09 15.32 5.05
N LEU A 179 2.43 15.31 3.76
CA LEU A 179 3.49 14.49 3.17
C LEU A 179 4.70 15.36 2.83
N ASN A 180 5.88 14.89 3.19
CA ASN A 180 7.18 15.48 2.82
C ASN A 180 7.95 14.43 2.02
N LEU A 181 7.70 14.36 0.71
CA LEU A 181 8.28 13.36 -0.18
C LEU A 181 9.67 13.81 -0.65
N LYS A 182 10.61 12.86 -0.68
CA LYS A 182 11.92 13.01 -1.32
C LYS A 182 11.89 12.46 -2.74
N LYS A 183 12.76 12.99 -3.60
CA LYS A 183 12.99 12.43 -4.93
C LYS A 183 13.32 10.94 -4.83
N GLY A 184 12.61 10.12 -5.61
CA GLY A 184 12.71 8.67 -5.57
C GLY A 184 11.57 8.04 -4.76
N TRP A 185 11.84 6.89 -4.17
CA TRP A 185 10.85 6.12 -3.42
C TRP A 185 10.69 6.59 -1.99
N ASN A 186 9.44 6.68 -1.54
CA ASN A 186 9.04 7.07 -0.20
C ASN A 186 8.16 5.98 0.40
N LYS A 187 8.31 5.77 1.70
CA LYS A 187 7.32 5.06 2.50
C LYS A 187 6.40 6.11 3.11
N THR A 188 5.10 5.88 2.99
CA THR A 188 4.03 6.72 3.55
C THR A 188 3.03 5.83 4.26
N ILE A 189 2.17 6.43 5.07
CA ILE A 189 1.11 5.76 5.80
C ILE A 189 -0.19 6.50 5.55
N ARG A 190 -1.26 5.76 5.23
CA ARG A 190 -2.63 6.25 5.19
C ARG A 190 -3.37 5.64 6.36
N TYR A 191 -3.66 6.44 7.37
CA TYR A 191 -4.52 6.06 8.49
C TYR A 191 -5.99 6.14 8.09
N TYR A 192 -6.83 5.39 8.81
CA TYR A 192 -8.29 5.41 8.71
C TYR A 192 -8.89 5.81 10.06
N SER A 193 -9.89 6.70 10.07
CA SER A 193 -10.77 6.97 11.21
C SER A 193 -12.22 7.19 10.74
N ASN A 194 -13.14 6.96 11.68
CA ASN A 194 -14.60 6.96 11.54
C ASN A 194 -15.24 6.02 10.50
N ILE A 195 -16.25 5.31 10.99
CA ILE A 195 -17.38 4.76 10.25
C ILE A 195 -18.60 5.17 11.09
N THR A 196 -19.25 6.26 10.72
CA THR A 196 -20.45 6.74 11.43
C THR A 196 -21.70 5.99 10.95
N ASN A 197 -22.54 5.54 11.88
CA ASN A 197 -23.70 4.67 11.60
C ASN A 197 -24.85 5.33 10.80
N ILE A 198 -24.73 6.61 10.41
CA ILE A 198 -25.73 7.34 9.63
C ILE A 198 -24.98 8.32 8.71
N GLY A 199 -24.63 7.86 7.50
CA GLY A 199 -23.69 8.55 6.61
C GLY A 199 -22.26 8.15 6.91
N PHE A 200 -21.56 7.59 5.91
CA PHE A 200 -20.20 7.10 6.04
C PHE A 200 -19.21 8.24 5.75
N ASP A 201 -18.92 9.05 6.76
CA ASP A 201 -17.84 10.02 6.70
C ASP A 201 -16.53 9.32 7.09
N VAL A 202 -15.67 9.05 6.10
CA VAL A 202 -14.37 8.40 6.27
C VAL A 202 -13.30 9.47 6.32
N GLU A 203 -12.58 9.60 7.44
CA GLU A 203 -11.42 10.49 7.52
C GLU A 203 -10.12 9.69 7.30
N LEU A 204 -9.30 10.16 6.35
CA LEU A 204 -8.01 9.59 6.01
C LEU A 204 -6.90 10.57 6.38
N LYS A 205 -5.80 10.07 6.97
CA LYS A 205 -4.60 10.89 7.22
C LYS A 205 -3.38 10.30 6.54
N SER A 206 -2.71 11.08 5.69
CA SER A 206 -1.50 10.66 4.98
C SER A 206 -0.24 11.38 5.49
N THR A 207 0.77 10.63 5.93
CA THR A 207 2.07 11.17 6.39
C THR A 207 3.25 10.23 6.07
N ASN A 208 4.50 10.70 6.28
CA ASN A 208 5.72 9.90 6.19
C ASN A 208 6.11 9.23 7.52
N ASP A 209 5.54 9.68 8.64
CA ASP A 209 5.86 9.16 9.98
C ASP A 209 5.15 7.83 10.22
N VAL A 210 5.84 6.74 9.87
CA VAL A 210 5.38 5.35 10.07
C VAL A 210 5.75 4.86 11.46
N PRO A 211 4.79 4.61 12.37
CA PRO A 211 5.05 4.10 13.71
C PRO A 211 5.27 2.58 13.68
N ALA A 212 5.77 2.04 14.79
CA ALA A 212 5.90 0.59 14.97
C ALA A 212 4.53 -0.12 15.14
N GLY A 213 4.54 -1.45 15.01
CA GLY A 213 3.34 -2.29 15.18
C GLY A 213 2.49 -2.45 13.91
N TYR A 214 3.13 -2.32 12.75
CA TYR A 214 2.56 -2.58 11.43
C TYR A 214 2.97 -3.98 10.95
N THR A 215 2.00 -4.76 10.44
CA THR A 215 2.16 -6.17 10.10
C THR A 215 1.91 -6.41 8.61
N TRP A 216 2.79 -7.20 8.02
CA TRP A 216 2.65 -7.71 6.66
C TRP A 216 1.66 -8.88 6.60
N SER A 217 0.64 -8.81 5.74
CA SER A 217 -0.28 -9.91 5.47
C SER A 217 -0.46 -10.13 3.97
N VAL A 218 -0.96 -11.32 3.62
CA VAL A 218 -1.56 -11.57 2.31
C VAL A 218 -3.07 -11.43 2.46
N VAL A 219 -3.71 -10.75 1.51
CA VAL A 219 -5.17 -10.68 1.40
C VAL A 219 -5.61 -11.04 -0.02
N GLU A 220 -6.80 -11.61 -0.16
CA GLU A 220 -7.40 -11.82 -1.47
C GLU A 220 -7.59 -10.48 -2.17
N ALA A 221 -7.08 -10.35 -3.38
CA ALA A 221 -7.25 -9.15 -4.19
C ALA A 221 -8.51 -9.32 -5.05
N ASN A 222 -9.52 -8.48 -4.83
CA ASN A 222 -10.64 -8.31 -5.78
C ASN A 222 -10.23 -7.58 -7.08
N TRP A 223 -8.94 -7.60 -7.41
CA TRP A 223 -8.35 -6.90 -8.55
C TRP A 223 -7.83 -7.92 -9.56
N HIS A 224 -8.35 -7.82 -10.79
CA HIS A 224 -7.96 -8.64 -11.92
C HIS A 224 -7.26 -7.77 -12.98
N PRO A 225 -5.91 -7.75 -13.06
CA PRO A 225 -5.21 -6.94 -14.07
C PRO A 225 -5.55 -7.33 -15.52
N ASP A 226 -6.08 -8.54 -15.73
CA ASP A 226 -6.46 -9.07 -17.04
C ASP A 226 -7.92 -8.74 -17.45
N LYS A 227 -8.65 -7.94 -16.65
CA LYS A 227 -10.02 -7.49 -16.96
C LYS A 227 -10.10 -5.96 -16.92
N PRO A 228 -10.37 -5.28 -18.05
CA PRO A 228 -10.74 -3.87 -18.07
C PRO A 228 -12.14 -3.63 -17.48
#